data_AF-A0AAX6LIM5-F1
#
_entry.id   AF-A0AAX6LIM5-F1
#
_cell.length_a   1.000
_cell.length_b   1.000
_cell.length_c   1.000
_cell.angle_alpha   90.00
_cell.angle_beta   90.00
_cell.angle_gamma   90.00
#
_symmetry.space_group_name_H-M   'P 1'
#
loop_
_entity.id
_entity.type
_entity.pdbx_description
1 polymer ?
#
loop_
_entity_poly.entity_id
_entity_poly.type
_entity_poly.pdbx_seq_one_letter_code
_entity_poly.pdbx_strand_id
1 'polypeptide(L)' 'MKDDNKRYLTISQAMHYFNIKSRNTLKKNFIAKGLPIVIINGTKRIDQVDADKFMEAHKV' A
#
# COMPACT_ATOMS: atom_id res chain seq x y z
N MET A 1 -15.84 -13.65 -2.02
CA MET A 1 -15.78 -12.23 -1.61
C MET A 1 -15.71 -11.41 -2.89
N LYS A 2 -16.59 -10.42 -3.08
CA LYS A 2 -16.64 -9.62 -4.31
C LYS A 2 -15.52 -8.58 -4.31
N ASP A 3 -14.70 -8.62 -5.35
CA ASP A 3 -13.54 -7.77 -5.63
C ASP A 3 -13.95 -6.44 -6.27
N ASP A 4 -14.63 -5.55 -5.55
CA ASP A 4 -15.25 -4.37 -6.17
C ASP A 4 -14.54 -3.04 -5.85
N ASN A 5 -13.23 -3.06 -5.56
CA ASN A 5 -12.40 -1.84 -5.67
C ASN A 5 -10.89 -2.16 -5.69
N LYS A 6 -10.36 -2.56 -6.86
CA LYS A 6 -8.94 -2.88 -7.07
C LYS A 6 -7.99 -1.73 -6.71
N ARG A 7 -8.48 -0.48 -6.75
CA ARG A 7 -7.65 0.71 -6.57
C ARG A 7 -7.15 0.93 -5.14
N TYR A 8 -7.95 0.62 -4.12
CA TYR A 8 -7.61 0.96 -2.73
C TYR A 8 -7.33 -0.28 -1.89
N LEU A 9 -6.05 -0.61 -1.78
CA LEU A 9 -5.55 -1.78 -1.08
C LEU A 9 -5.75 -1.63 0.43
N THR A 10 -6.27 -2.67 1.08
CA THR A 10 -6.09 -2.85 2.54
C THR A 10 -4.60 -2.97 2.86
N ILE A 11 -4.25 -2.82 4.14
CA ILE A 11 -2.91 -3.12 4.63
C ILE A 11 -2.46 -4.54 4.26
N SER A 12 -3.34 -5.54 4.38
CA SER A 12 -3.00 -6.93 4.03
C SER A 12 -2.80 -7.09 2.52
N GLN A 13 -3.66 -6.49 1.69
CA GLN A 13 -3.50 -6.52 0.22
C GLN A 13 -2.22 -5.79 -0.22
N ALA A 14 -1.89 -4.65 0.39
CA ALA A 14 -0.64 -3.95 0.11
C ALA A 14 0.58 -4.79 0.52
N MET A 15 0.52 -5.53 1.63
CA MET A 15 1.58 -6.47 2.00
C MET A 15 1.78 -7.57 0.95
N HIS A 16 0.70 -8.13 0.43
CA HIS A 16 0.77 -9.08 -0.69
C HIS A 16 1.31 -8.42 -1.96
N TYR A 17 0.88 -7.18 -2.25
CA TYR A 17 1.31 -6.41 -3.41
C TYR A 17 2.82 -6.18 -3.45
N PHE A 18 3.38 -5.72 -2.33
CA PHE A 18 4.83 -5.51 -2.19
C PHE A 18 5.60 -6.79 -1.87
N ASN A 19 4.92 -7.96 -1.82
CA ASN A 19 5.50 -9.25 -1.44
C ASN A 19 6.25 -9.23 -0.10
N ILE A 20 5.66 -8.60 0.94
CA ILE A 20 6.24 -8.49 2.28
C ILE A 20 5.39 -9.22 3.33
N LYS A 21 6.06 -9.87 4.28
CA LYS A 21 5.40 -10.71 5.30
C LYS A 21 5.02 -9.97 6.58
N SER A 22 5.53 -8.76 6.79
CA SER A 22 5.33 -8.01 8.04
C SER A 22 4.72 -6.64 7.83
N ARG A 23 3.67 -6.35 8.61
CA ARG A 23 3.04 -5.02 8.68
C ARG A 23 4.03 -3.96 9.17
N ASN A 24 4.99 -4.33 10.02
CA ASN A 24 6.01 -3.41 10.49
C ASN A 24 6.97 -3.02 9.35
N THR A 25 7.30 -3.96 8.47
CA THR A 25 8.07 -3.69 7.25
C THR A 25 7.33 -2.70 6.34
N LEU A 26 6.02 -2.90 6.12
CA LEU A 26 5.20 -1.94 5.35
C LEU A 26 5.27 -0.54 5.97
N LYS A 27 5.10 -0.45 7.29
CA LYS A 27 5.11 0.83 8.02
C LYS A 27 6.47 1.53 7.94
N LYS A 28 7.56 0.83 8.24
CA LYS A 28 8.90 1.43 8.35
C LYS A 28 9.59 1.66 7.01
N ASN A 29 9.40 0.74 6.06
CA ASN A 29 10.18 0.77 4.81
C ASN A 29 9.43 1.42 3.64
N PHE A 30 8.11 1.56 3.73
CA PHE A 30 7.30 2.14 2.66
C PHE A 30 6.59 3.40 3.16
N ILE A 31 5.69 3.28 4.14
CA ILE A 31 4.89 4.40 4.64
C ILE A 31 5.79 5.51 5.22
N ALA A 32 6.74 5.15 6.08
CA ALA A 32 7.67 6.12 6.65
C ALA A 32 8.65 6.71 5.62
N LYS A 33 8.81 6.05 4.46
CA LYS A 33 9.59 6.57 3.32
C LYS A 33 8.76 7.38 2.33
N GLY A 34 7.50 7.67 2.64
CA GLY A 34 6.65 8.54 1.84
C GLY A 34 5.59 7.84 1.00
N LEU A 35 5.34 6.54 1.18
CA LEU A 35 4.16 5.89 0.57
C LEU A 35 2.87 6.50 1.17
N PRO A 36 2.00 7.11 0.35
CA PRO A 36 0.77 7.75 0.84
C PRO A 36 -0.23 6.76 1.44
N ILE A 37 -1.00 7.23 2.44
CA ILE A 37 -2.14 6.51 3.00
C ILE A 37 -3.40 7.33 2.73
N VAL A 38 -4.41 6.68 2.17
CA VAL A 38 -5.75 7.23 1.97
C VAL A 38 -6.65 6.76 3.10
N ILE A 39 -7.46 7.65 3.66
CA ILE A 39 -8.46 7.31 4.68
C ILE A 39 -9.84 7.30 4.01
N ILE A 40 -10.48 6.14 3.97
CA ILE A 40 -11.83 5.96 3.42
C ILE A 40 -12.73 5.43 4.53
N ASN A 41 -13.75 6.19 4.90
CA ASN A 41 -14.68 5.86 6.01
C ASN A 41 -13.92 5.48 7.31
N GLY A 42 -12.90 6.25 7.67
CA GLY A 42 -12.06 6.00 8.86
C GLY A 42 -11.07 4.83 8.74
N THR A 43 -11.07 4.11 7.63
CA THR A 43 -10.17 2.97 7.40
C THR A 43 -8.98 3.38 6.53
N LYS A 44 -7.77 3.00 6.95
CA LYS A 44 -6.53 3.25 6.19
C LYS A 44 -6.43 2.31 4.98
N ARG A 45 -6.13 2.88 3.82
CA ARG A 45 -5.93 2.22 2.54
C ARG A 45 -4.71 2.79 1.82
N ILE A 46 -4.22 2.07 0.82
CA ILE A 46 -3.14 2.51 -0.07
C ILE A 46 -3.72 2.53 -1.49
N ASP A 47 -3.62 3.65 -2.20
CA ASP A 47 -3.95 3.69 -3.62
C ASP A 47 -2.89 2.88 -4.38
N GLN A 48 -3.32 1.93 -5.20
CA GLN A 48 -2.45 1.10 -6.01
C GLN A 48 -1.59 1.95 -6.96
N VAL A 49 -2.14 3.05 -7.49
CA VAL A 49 -1.39 3.97 -8.37
C VAL A 49 -0.24 4.64 -7.61
N ASP A 50 -0.45 4.99 -6.35
CA ASP A 50 0.60 5.58 -5.52
C ASP A 50 1.63 4.54 -5.09
N ALA A 51 1.20 3.29 -4.86
CA ALA A 51 2.11 2.16 -4.68
C ALA A 51 3.02 1.96 -5.89
N ASP A 52 2.48 2.02 -7.11
CA ASP A 52 3.24 1.88 -8.35
C ASP A 52 4.26 3.01 -8.53
N LYS A 53 3.81 4.26 -8.35
CA LYS A 53 4.71 5.43 -8.40
C LYS A 53 5.81 5.34 -7.36
N PHE A 54 5.50 4.90 -6.15
CA PHE A 54 6.49 4.71 -5.09
C PHE A 54 7.55 3.69 -5.52
N MET A 55 7.14 2.55 -6.09
CA MET A 55 8.07 1.55 -6.59
C MET A 55 8.91 2.07 -7.74
N GLU A 56 8.30 2.78 -8.70
CA GLU A 56 9.00 3.41 -9.83
C GLU A 56 10.09 4.37 -9.36
N ALA A 57 9.76 5.24 -8.39
CA ALA A 57 10.70 6.20 -7.83
C ALA A 57 11.86 5.58 -7.03
N HIS A 58 11.74 4.30 -6.64
CA HIS A 58 12.74 3.56 -5.88
C HIS A 58 13.41 2.43 -6.67
N LYS A 59 13.22 2.38 -8.00
CA LYS A 59 13.99 1.50 -8.87
C LYS A 59 15.44 1.95 -8.88
N VAL A 60 16.36 0.98 -8.88
CA VAL A 60 17.81 1.18 -9.00
C VAL A 60 18.25 0.64 -10.36
#